data_AF-X0QAK1-F1
#
_entry.id   AF-X0QAK1-F1
#
_cell.length_a   1.000
_cell.length_b   1.000
_cell.length_c   1.000
_cell.angle_alpha   90.00
_cell.angle_beta   90.00
_cell.angle_gamma   90.00
#
_symmetry.space_group_name_H-M   'P 1'
#
loop_
_entity.id
_entity.type
_entity.pdbx_description
1 polymer ?
#
loop_
_entity_poly.entity_id
_entity_poly.type
_entity_poly.pdbx_seq_one_letter_code
_entity_poly.pdbx_strand_id
1 'polypeptide(L)'
;MQISYSDWLTPQFVYITLSAVVAVLIWIEGEMLKQTDGKLPQSKFFKVSSLLDTLWFFISVVILYVIDLTPLAIAVPAAYGIYTTFGWIYGTKLLKRKGIPDSPKDLVIPAKYIAYSQSFSLVFFCVMFARIEFSMATDITIAVTNIPTYYHLCRLI
;
A
#
# COMPACT_ATOMS: atom_id res chain seq x y z
N MET A 1 -13.93 -10.45 -27.93
CA MET A 1 -12.74 -9.62 -28.19
C MET A 1 -11.89 -9.64 -26.93
N GLN A 2 -10.86 -10.50 -26.85
CA GLN A 2 -9.92 -10.48 -25.72
C GLN A 2 -8.97 -9.31 -25.95
N ILE A 3 -9.10 -8.28 -25.13
CA ILE A 3 -8.16 -7.16 -25.11
C ILE A 3 -6.88 -7.72 -24.47
N SER A 4 -5.86 -7.96 -25.28
CA SER A 4 -4.51 -8.29 -24.81
C SER A 4 -3.96 -7.06 -24.08
N TYR A 5 -4.23 -6.96 -22.78
CA TYR A 5 -3.60 -5.96 -21.93
C TYR A 5 -2.12 -6.32 -21.84
N SER A 6 -1.24 -5.39 -22.19
CA SER A 6 0.19 -5.51 -21.92
C SER A 6 0.38 -5.71 -20.40
N ASP A 7 1.30 -6.59 -19.98
CA ASP A 7 1.40 -7.13 -18.61
C ASP A 7 1.47 -6.06 -17.49
N TRP A 8 1.84 -4.81 -17.82
CA TRP A 8 1.89 -3.66 -16.92
C TRP A 8 0.54 -3.00 -16.60
N LEU A 9 -0.56 -3.41 -17.24
CA LEU A 9 -1.91 -2.86 -17.00
C LEU A 9 -2.88 -3.87 -16.38
N THR A 10 -2.36 -5.00 -15.87
CA THR A 10 -3.20 -5.93 -15.13
C THR A 10 -3.79 -5.23 -13.89
N PRO A 11 -5.08 -5.50 -13.54
CA PRO A 11 -5.71 -4.90 -12.36
C PRO A 11 -4.90 -5.12 -11.06
N GLN A 12 -4.24 -6.29 -10.94
CA GLN A 12 -3.34 -6.60 -9.84
C GLN A 12 -2.12 -5.66 -9.81
N PHE A 13 -1.42 -5.47 -10.94
CA PHE A 13 -0.24 -4.60 -11.00
C PHE A 13 -0.58 -3.14 -10.68
N VAL A 14 -1.70 -2.65 -11.22
CA VAL A 14 -2.21 -1.29 -10.93
C VAL A 14 -2.48 -1.13 -9.44
N TYR A 15 -3.17 -2.09 -8.82
CA TYR A 15 -3.46 -2.05 -7.39
C TYR A 15 -2.18 -2.06 -6.53
N ILE A 16 -1.21 -2.93 -6.82
CA ILE A 16 0.07 -3.00 -6.08
C ILE A 16 0.84 -1.68 -6.23
N THR A 17 0.92 -1.14 -7.44
CA THR A 17 1.66 0.10 -7.71
C THR A 17 1.04 1.29 -7.00
N LEU A 18 -0.29 1.44 -7.06
CA LEU A 18 -0.98 2.52 -6.35
C LEU A 18 -0.88 2.37 -4.83
N SER A 19 -0.88 1.13 -4.33
CA SER A 19 -0.66 0.88 -2.90
C SER A 19 0.75 1.32 -2.46
N ALA A 20 1.76 1.22 -3.33
CA ALA A 20 3.11 1.69 -3.03
C ALA A 20 3.15 3.22 -2.94
N VAL A 21 2.39 3.92 -3.78
CA VAL A 21 2.21 5.37 -3.69
C VAL A 21 1.56 5.74 -2.36
N VAL A 22 0.51 5.03 -1.93
CA VAL A 22 -0.15 5.26 -0.64
C VAL A 22 0.80 5.02 0.53
N ALA A 23 1.65 3.98 0.46
CA ALA A 23 2.68 3.75 1.48
C ALA A 23 3.60 4.97 1.63
N VAL A 24 4.10 5.52 0.51
CA VAL A 24 4.95 6.73 0.51
C VAL A 24 4.21 7.93 1.09
N LEU A 25 2.92 8.11 0.77
CA LEU A 25 2.09 9.16 1.32
C LEU A 25 1.96 9.06 2.85
N ILE A 26 1.66 7.88 3.40
CA ILE A 26 1.62 7.64 4.85
C ILE A 26 2.96 8.00 5.52
N TRP A 27 4.08 7.63 4.88
CA TRP A 27 5.41 7.96 5.40
C TRP A 27 5.63 9.47 5.49
N ILE A 28 5.29 10.19 4.41
CA ILE A 28 5.40 11.65 4.32
C ILE A 28 4.51 12.32 5.36
N GLU A 29 3.26 11.86 5.54
CA GLU A 29 2.37 12.36 6.59
C GLU A 29 3.00 12.21 7.99
N GLY A 30 3.65 11.08 8.25
CA GLY A 30 4.38 10.85 9.49
C GLY A 30 5.51 11.86 9.70
N GLU A 31 6.28 12.17 8.65
CA GLU A 31 7.35 13.18 8.72
C GLU A 31 6.78 14.59 8.92
N MET A 32 5.69 14.94 8.24
CA MET A 32 5.00 16.23 8.43
C MET A 32 4.49 16.37 9.86
N LEU A 33 3.94 15.30 10.45
CA LEU A 33 3.51 15.29 11.85
C LEU A 33 4.68 15.40 12.82
N LYS A 34 5.85 14.85 12.53
CA LYS A 34 7.05 15.07 13.37
C LYS A 34 7.48 16.53 13.34
N GLN A 35 7.45 17.17 12.18
CA GLN A 35 7.83 18.59 12.01
C GLN A 35 6.88 19.54 12.75
N THR A 36 5.66 19.11 13.06
CA THR A 36 4.64 19.90 13.77
C THR A 36 4.43 19.46 15.22
N ASP A 37 5.36 18.71 15.81
CA ASP A 37 5.24 18.13 17.16
C ASP A 37 3.96 17.30 17.39
N GLY A 38 3.47 16.66 16.32
CA GLY A 38 2.24 15.88 16.29
C GLY A 38 0.98 16.71 16.08
N LYS A 39 1.05 18.04 15.95
CA LYS A 39 -0.12 18.86 15.62
C LYS A 39 -0.51 18.64 14.16
N LEU A 40 -1.81 18.61 13.88
CA LEU A 40 -2.31 18.44 12.52
C LEU A 40 -1.81 19.59 11.60
N PRO A 41 -1.02 19.28 10.54
CA PRO A 41 -0.59 20.29 9.59
C PRO A 41 -1.80 20.94 8.90
N GLN A 42 -1.80 22.27 8.76
CA GLN A 42 -2.87 22.99 8.05
C GLN A 42 -2.74 22.91 6.52
N SER A 43 -1.80 22.13 6.00
CA SER A 43 -1.57 22.01 4.57
C SER A 43 -2.71 21.26 3.87
N LYS A 44 -3.07 21.71 2.66
CA LYS A 44 -4.06 21.02 1.82
C LYS A 44 -3.58 19.62 1.44
N PHE A 45 -2.28 19.46 1.23
CA PHE A 45 -1.65 18.18 0.91
C PHE A 45 -1.91 17.14 2.01
N PHE A 46 -1.66 17.47 3.28
CA PHE A 46 -1.89 16.56 4.40
C PHE A 46 -3.35 16.09 4.47
N LYS A 47 -4.31 17.01 4.28
CA LYS A 47 -5.74 16.68 4.29
C LYS A 47 -6.15 15.74 3.17
N VAL A 48 -5.66 16.00 1.95
CA VAL A 48 -5.96 15.15 0.78
C VAL A 48 -5.31 13.79 0.91
N SER A 49 -4.05 13.76 1.32
CA SER A 49 -3.29 12.53 1.54
C SER A 49 -3.96 11.62 2.59
N SER A 50 -4.37 12.19 3.73
CA SER A 50 -4.99 11.43 4.81
C SER A 50 -6.37 10.89 4.43
N LEU A 51 -7.10 11.62 3.57
CA LEU A 51 -8.35 11.15 2.99
C LEU A 51 -8.10 9.99 2.01
N LEU A 52 -7.06 10.08 1.18
CA LEU A 52 -6.67 9.01 0.25
C LEU A 52 -6.26 7.75 1.00
N ASP A 53 -5.46 7.87 2.07
CA ASP A 53 -5.10 6.75 2.95
C ASP A 53 -6.34 6.07 3.52
N THR A 54 -7.26 6.85 4.11
CA THR A 54 -8.51 6.31 4.66
C THR A 54 -9.37 5.63 3.59
N LEU A 55 -9.46 6.23 2.40
CA LEU A 55 -10.21 5.66 1.28
C LEU A 55 -9.56 4.36 0.77
N TRP A 56 -8.23 4.28 0.79
CA TRP A 56 -7.48 3.14 0.30
C TRP A 56 -7.75 1.87 1.12
N PHE A 57 -8.14 2.01 2.39
CA PHE A 57 -8.61 0.88 3.20
C PHE A 57 -9.85 0.23 2.59
N PHE A 58 -10.86 1.02 2.25
CA PHE A 58 -12.08 0.50 1.64
C PHE A 58 -11.82 -0.09 0.26
N ILE A 59 -10.98 0.57 -0.55
CA ILE A 59 -10.54 0.04 -1.84
C ILE A 59 -9.86 -1.32 -1.65
N SER A 60 -8.93 -1.43 -0.70
CA SER A 60 -8.20 -2.67 -0.43
C SER A 60 -9.13 -3.81 0.01
N VAL A 61 -10.16 -3.52 0.80
CA VAL A 61 -11.18 -4.50 1.16
C VAL A 61 -11.99 -4.93 -0.07
N VAL A 62 -12.44 -4.00 -0.91
CA VAL A 62 -13.22 -4.32 -2.12
C VAL A 62 -12.39 -5.17 -3.10
N ILE A 63 -11.11 -4.84 -3.26
CA ILE A 63 -10.19 -5.53 -4.19
C ILE A 63 -10.05 -7.02 -3.87
N LEU A 64 -10.13 -7.42 -2.59
CA LEU A 64 -10.12 -8.83 -2.18
C LEU A 64 -11.28 -9.65 -2.78
N TYR A 65 -12.37 -9.01 -3.18
CA TYR A 65 -13.57 -9.67 -3.70
C TYR A 65 -13.82 -9.42 -5.20
N VAL A 66 -13.14 -8.42 -5.79
CA VAL A 66 -13.39 -7.98 -7.17
C VAL A 66 -12.30 -8.43 -8.14
N ILE A 67 -11.08 -8.66 -7.65
CA ILE A 67 -9.94 -9.07 -8.49
C ILE A 67 -9.44 -10.44 -8.04
N ASP A 68 -9.14 -11.31 -9.00
CA ASP A 68 -8.42 -12.56 -8.77
C ASP A 68 -6.95 -12.27 -8.48
N LEU A 69 -6.66 -12.01 -7.20
CA LEU A 69 -5.30 -11.81 -6.72
C LEU A 69 -4.59 -13.15 -6.58
N THR A 70 -3.34 -13.21 -7.02
CA THR A 70 -2.45 -14.33 -6.66
C THR A 70 -2.33 -14.46 -5.13
N PRO A 71 -2.12 -15.67 -4.58
CA PRO A 71 -2.06 -15.88 -3.12
C PRO A 71 -1.08 -14.96 -2.40
N LEU A 72 0.03 -14.65 -3.07
CA LEU A 72 1.08 -13.82 -2.53
C LEU A 72 0.67 -12.33 -2.67
N ALA A 73 -0.13 -11.92 -3.68
CA ALA A 73 -0.68 -10.55 -3.78
C ALA A 73 -1.81 -10.25 -2.79
N ILE A 74 -2.55 -11.27 -2.31
CA ILE A 74 -3.54 -11.14 -1.23
C ILE A 74 -2.89 -10.61 0.07
N ALA A 75 -1.61 -10.88 0.29
CA ALA A 75 -0.88 -10.37 1.45
C ALA A 75 -0.88 -8.83 1.53
N VAL A 76 -0.98 -8.13 0.39
CA VAL A 76 -0.99 -6.67 0.33
C VAL A 76 -2.25 -6.09 1.00
N PRO A 77 -3.48 -6.32 0.50
CA PRO A 77 -4.69 -5.81 1.14
C PRO A 77 -4.88 -6.37 2.57
N ALA A 78 -4.47 -7.62 2.82
CA ALA A 78 -4.57 -8.22 4.15
C ALA A 78 -3.67 -7.51 5.18
N ALA A 79 -2.39 -7.29 4.85
CA ALA A 79 -1.48 -6.54 5.70
C ALA A 79 -2.02 -5.11 5.92
N TYR A 80 -2.41 -4.43 4.85
CA TYR A 80 -2.96 -3.09 4.94
C TYR A 80 -4.17 -3.02 5.89
N GLY A 81 -5.14 -3.93 5.71
CA GLY A 81 -6.34 -3.97 6.55
C GLY A 81 -6.05 -4.22 8.03
N ILE A 82 -5.15 -5.17 8.32
CA ILE A 82 -4.71 -5.47 9.69
C ILE A 82 -4.09 -4.22 10.32
N TYR A 83 -3.07 -3.64 9.69
CA TYR A 83 -2.34 -2.52 10.25
C TYR A 83 -3.18 -1.26 10.40
N THR A 84 -4.05 -0.95 9.43
CA THR A 84 -4.96 0.21 9.54
C THR A 84 -5.93 0.03 10.70
N THR A 85 -6.52 -1.16 10.85
CA THR A 85 -7.44 -1.46 11.95
C THR A 85 -6.75 -1.37 13.31
N PHE A 86 -5.56 -1.96 13.45
CA PHE A 86 -4.76 -1.87 14.67
C PHE A 86 -4.29 -0.44 14.92
N GLY A 87 -3.99 0.33 13.88
CA GLY A 87 -3.72 1.76 13.94
C GLY A 87 -4.87 2.50 14.61
N TRP A 88 -6.10 2.33 14.14
CA TRP A 88 -7.26 3.00 14.74
C TRP A 88 -7.47 2.61 16.21
N ILE A 89 -7.33 1.33 16.56
CA ILE A 89 -7.42 0.85 17.95
C ILE A 89 -6.32 1.49 18.82
N TYR A 90 -5.10 1.54 18.30
CA TYR A 90 -3.96 2.11 19.03
C TYR A 90 -4.06 3.63 19.19
N GLY A 91 -4.47 4.33 18.12
CA GLY A 91 -4.71 5.76 18.11
C GLY A 91 -5.80 6.16 19.10
N THR A 92 -6.96 5.48 19.08
CA THR A 92 -8.05 5.74 20.03
C THR A 92 -7.64 5.47 21.48
N LYS A 93 -6.90 4.39 21.73
CA LYS A 93 -6.37 4.07 23.06
C LYS A 93 -5.41 5.14 23.59
N LEU A 94 -4.54 5.67 22.72
CA LEU A 94 -3.61 6.73 23.10
C LEU A 94 -4.31 8.07 23.34
N LEU A 95 -5.31 8.42 22.52
CA LEU A 95 -6.12 9.62 22.71
C LEU A 95 -6.90 9.57 24.03
N LYS A 96 -7.51 8.42 24.36
CA LYS A 96 -8.17 8.22 25.66
C LYS A 96 -7.24 8.42 26.86
N ARG A 97 -5.94 8.15 26.73
CA ARG A 97 -4.96 8.31 27.82
C ARG A 97 -4.52 9.76 28.03
N LYS A 98 -4.52 10.58 26.98
CA LYS A 98 -4.09 11.99 27.04
C LYS A 98 -5.24 12.98 27.26
N GLY A 99 -6.48 12.51 27.23
CA GLY A 99 -7.67 13.34 27.22
C GLY A 99 -8.05 13.74 25.80
N ILE A 100 -9.35 13.69 25.49
CA ILE A 100 -9.86 14.17 24.20
C ILE A 100 -9.96 15.69 24.31
N PRO A 101 -9.24 16.47 23.49
CA PRO A 101 -9.31 17.93 23.55
C PRO A 101 -10.69 18.43 23.11
N ASP A 102 -11.12 19.56 23.69
CA ASP A 102 -12.41 20.20 23.40
C ASP A 102 -12.51 20.73 21.95
N SER A 103 -11.38 20.86 21.26
CA SER A 103 -11.27 21.35 19.89
C SER A 103 -10.36 20.45 19.04
N PRO A 104 -10.73 20.13 17.78
CA PRO A 104 -9.89 19.38 16.86
C PRO A 104 -8.53 20.03 16.54
N LYS A 105 -8.40 21.35 16.76
CA LYS A 105 -7.15 22.09 16.53
C LYS A 105 -6.09 21.80 17.59
N ASP A 106 -6.52 21.38 18.77
CA ASP A 106 -5.65 21.05 19.89
C ASP A 106 -5.33 19.54 19.94
N LEU A 107 -5.78 18.80 18.92
CA LEU A 107 -5.45 17.39 18.76
C LEU A 107 -3.97 17.23 18.40
N VAL A 108 -3.23 16.65 19.34
CA VAL A 108 -1.83 16.26 19.16
C VAL A 108 -1.76 14.76 18.95
N ILE A 109 -1.35 14.34 17.75
CA ILE A 109 -1.10 12.94 17.44
C ILE A 109 0.11 12.47 18.25
N PRO A 110 -0.01 11.42 19.06
CA PRO A 110 1.08 10.91 19.88
C PRO A 110 2.27 10.42 19.02
N ALA A 111 3.50 10.77 19.40
CA ALA A 111 4.72 10.32 18.70
C ALA A 111 4.80 8.79 18.51
N LYS A 112 4.30 8.01 19.47
CA LYS A 112 4.25 6.54 19.36
C LYS A 112 3.33 6.05 18.25
N TYR A 113 2.24 6.78 17.95
CA TYR A 113 1.34 6.48 16.84
C TYR A 113 1.97 6.87 15.49
N ILE A 114 2.68 7.99 15.45
CA ILE A 114 3.41 8.44 14.26
C ILE A 114 4.47 7.40 13.89
N ALA A 115 5.30 6.97 14.85
CA ALA A 115 6.31 5.95 14.63
C ALA A 115 5.71 4.61 14.17
N TYR A 116 4.59 4.19 14.76
CA TYR A 116 3.85 3.00 14.32
C TYR A 116 3.43 3.09 12.86
N SER A 117 2.83 4.22 12.46
CA SER A 117 2.31 4.43 11.10
C SER A 117 3.44 4.45 10.05
N GLN A 118 4.57 5.04 10.41
CA GLN A 118 5.77 5.05 9.59
C GLN A 118 6.39 3.66 9.45
N SER A 119 6.59 2.93 10.55
CA SER A 119 7.10 1.56 10.49
C SER A 119 6.18 0.66 9.66
N PHE A 120 4.86 0.82 9.80
CA PHE A 120 3.89 0.14 8.95
C PHE A 120 4.11 0.47 7.47
N SER A 121 4.17 1.75 7.11
CA SER A 121 4.39 2.18 5.72
C SER A 121 5.65 1.55 5.11
N LEU A 122 6.77 1.52 5.83
CA LEU A 122 7.99 0.87 5.36
C LEU A 122 7.80 -0.64 5.13
N VAL A 123 7.24 -1.35 6.11
CA VAL A 123 7.01 -2.80 5.99
C VAL A 123 6.07 -3.08 4.82
N PHE A 124 5.01 -2.29 4.69
CA PHE A 124 4.03 -2.39 3.62
C PHE A 124 4.66 -2.14 2.24
N PHE A 125 5.51 -1.13 2.13
CA PHE A 125 6.27 -0.83 0.93
C PHE A 125 7.24 -1.97 0.56
N CYS A 126 7.96 -2.53 1.54
CA CYS A 126 8.86 -3.68 1.31
C CYS A 126 8.11 -4.90 0.76
N VAL A 127 6.91 -5.19 1.29
CA VAL A 127 6.09 -6.31 0.80
C VAL A 127 5.70 -6.12 -0.67
N MET A 128 5.39 -4.90 -1.09
CA MET A 128 5.09 -4.60 -2.49
C MET A 128 6.31 -4.65 -3.39
N PHE A 129 7.44 -4.15 -2.91
CA PHE A 129 8.68 -4.17 -3.67
C PHE A 129 9.12 -5.62 -3.94
N ALA A 130 9.10 -6.47 -2.92
CA ALA A 130 9.35 -7.91 -3.05
C ALA A 130 8.36 -8.58 -4.02
N ARG A 131 7.11 -8.11 -4.06
CA ARG A 131 6.09 -8.55 -5.02
C ARG A 131 6.46 -8.25 -6.47
N ILE A 132 6.84 -7.00 -6.71
CA ILE A 132 7.18 -6.50 -8.04
C ILE A 132 8.42 -7.24 -8.56
N GLU A 133 9.44 -7.40 -7.71
CA GLU A 133 10.66 -8.15 -8.05
C GLU A 133 10.37 -9.62 -8.37
N PHE A 134 9.54 -10.29 -7.57
CA PHE A 134 9.14 -11.67 -7.84
C PHE A 134 8.35 -11.81 -9.16
N SER A 135 7.49 -10.84 -9.49
CA SER A 135 6.77 -10.83 -10.77
C SER A 135 7.74 -10.76 -11.94
N MET A 136 8.67 -9.79 -11.92
CA MET A 136 9.67 -9.64 -12.99
C MET A 136 10.58 -10.88 -13.13
N ALA A 137 10.98 -11.50 -12.03
CA ALA A 137 11.79 -12.72 -12.05
C ALA A 137 11.04 -13.91 -12.67
N THR A 138 9.73 -14.01 -12.42
CA THR A 138 8.87 -15.04 -13.00
C THR A 138 8.73 -14.85 -14.51
N ASP A 139 8.52 -13.62 -14.97
CA ASP A 139 8.39 -13.29 -16.40
C ASP A 139 9.69 -13.59 -17.16
N ILE A 140 10.85 -13.27 -16.58
CA ILE A 140 12.17 -13.62 -17.15
C ILE A 140 12.34 -15.15 -17.22
N THR A 141 11.94 -15.88 -16.19
CA THR A 141 12.08 -17.34 -16.17
C THR A 141 11.18 -18.00 -17.22
N ILE A 142 9.94 -17.52 -17.39
CA ILE A 142 9.02 -17.98 -18.44
C ILE A 142 9.57 -17.64 -19.83
N ALA A 143 10.10 -16.43 -20.01
CA ALA A 143 10.72 -16.02 -21.27
C ALA A 143 11.92 -16.93 -21.62
N VAL A 144 12.80 -17.22 -20.66
CA VAL A 144 13.99 -18.07 -20.86
C VAL A 144 13.62 -19.54 -21.07
N THR A 145 12.62 -20.07 -20.36
CA THR A 145 12.18 -21.47 -20.50
C THR A 145 11.37 -21.73 -21.78
N ASN A 146 10.79 -20.70 -22.40
CA ASN A 146 10.13 -20.82 -23.71
C ASN A 146 11.07 -20.71 -24.91
N ILE A 147 12.32 -20.25 -24.74
CA ILE A 147 13.33 -20.17 -25.82
C ILE A 147 13.49 -21.50 -26.58
N PRO A 148 13.60 -22.69 -25.95
CA PRO A 148 13.77 -23.96 -26.66
C PRO A 148 12.57 -24.32 -27.54
N THR A 149 11.35 -23.93 -27.15
CA THR A 149 10.11 -24.20 -27.89
C THR A 149 10.07 -23.44 -29.21
N TYR A 150 10.57 -22.18 -29.23
CA TYR A 150 10.71 -21.39 -30.46
C TYR A 150 11.79 -21.94 -31.40
N TYR A 151 12.89 -22.47 -30.86
CA TYR A 151 13.94 -23.12 -31.67
C TYR A 151 13.46 -24.40 -32.36
N HIS A 152 12.54 -25.15 -31.75
CA HIS A 152 11.93 -26.33 -32.38
C HIS A 152 10.92 -25.97 -33.49
N LEU A 153 10.15 -24.90 -33.33
CA LEU A 153 9.20 -24.44 -34.35
C LEU A 153 9.90 -23.87 -35.59
N CYS A 154 10.99 -23.12 -35.41
CA CYS A 154 11.81 -22.59 -36.52
C CYS A 154 12.63 -23.66 -37.27
N ARG A 155 12.74 -24.90 -36.75
CA ARG A 155 13.38 -26.03 -37.45
C ARG A 155 12.40 -26.88 -38.27
N LEU A 156 11.10 -26.60 -38.18
CA LEU A 156 10.01 -27.32 -38.86
C LEU A 156 9.39 -26.50 -40.02
N ILE A 157 9.94 -25.32 -40.30
CA ILE A 157 9.64 -24.47 -41.48
C ILE A 157 10.89 -24.46 -42.36
#